data_AF-A0A2U9IM15-F1
#
_entry.id   AF-A0A2U9IM15-F1
#
_cell.length_a   1.000
_cell.length_b   1.000
_cell.length_c   1.000
_cell.angle_alpha   90.00
_cell.angle_beta   90.00
_cell.angle_gamma   90.00
#
_symmetry.space_group_name_H-M   'P 1'
#
loop_
_entity.id
_entity.type
_entity.pdbx_description
1 polymer ?
#
loop_
_entity_poly.entity_id
_entity_poly.type
_entity_poly.pdbx_seq_one_letter_code
_entity_poly.pdbx_strand_id
1 'polypeptide(L)'
;MLSMNPLIAIDVNSNIDYLTLFKFISSLRKKFKNIDIAFVIGDGSIIKIGKDEVFRISDAFSVIELMRNFKTIIEKDNKKQKLNIDSLVKLKRELHRTIMIIVSDKKINEPNELIFTFDGKKIKLLKGN
;
A
#
# COMPACT_ATOMS: atom_id res chain seq x y z
N MET A 1 2.73 -21.51 14.22
CA MET A 1 1.90 -20.31 13.98
C MET A 1 2.37 -19.71 12.66
N LEU A 2 1.59 -19.81 11.58
CA LEU A 2 1.95 -19.19 10.29
C LEU A 2 2.14 -17.68 10.54
N SER A 3 3.36 -17.17 10.36
CA SER A 3 3.61 -15.74 10.47
C SER A 3 2.96 -15.05 9.27
N MET A 4 1.78 -14.48 9.50
CA MET A 4 1.10 -13.68 8.50
C MET A 4 1.91 -12.39 8.35
N ASN A 5 2.71 -12.32 7.29
CA ASN A 5 3.48 -11.14 6.92
C ASN A 5 2.71 -10.47 5.77
N PRO A 6 1.91 -9.42 6.04
CA PRO A 6 1.21 -8.70 4.98
C PRO A 6 2.15 -7.79 4.20
N LEU A 7 1.90 -7.66 2.90
CA LEU A 7 2.38 -6.55 2.07
C LEU A 7 1.34 -5.43 2.08
N ILE A 8 1.74 -4.23 2.47
CA ILE A 8 0.87 -3.04 2.43
C ILE A 8 1.33 -2.18 1.26
N ALA A 9 0.49 -2.05 0.24
CA ALA A 9 0.79 -1.15 -0.88
C ALA A 9 0.10 0.19 -0.64
N ILE A 10 0.85 1.28 -0.55
CA ILE A 10 0.28 2.61 -0.29
C ILE A 10 0.36 3.45 -1.56
N ASP A 11 -0.80 3.84 -2.08
CA ASP A 11 -0.90 4.77 -3.20
C ASP A 11 -0.54 6.18 -2.73
N VAL A 12 0.59 6.69 -3.21
CA VAL A 12 1.10 8.02 -2.85
C VAL A 12 0.17 9.13 -3.33
N ASN A 13 -0.56 8.88 -4.42
CA ASN A 13 -1.50 9.82 -4.99
C ASN A 13 -2.89 9.76 -4.32
N SER A 14 -3.06 8.94 -3.29
CA SER A 14 -4.29 8.85 -2.50
C SER A 14 -4.62 10.16 -1.77
N ASN A 15 -5.92 10.44 -1.59
CA ASN A 15 -6.40 11.57 -0.78
C ASN A 15 -6.69 11.21 0.68
N ILE A 16 -6.35 10.00 1.12
CA ILE A 16 -6.45 9.62 2.54
C ILE A 16 -5.56 10.55 3.36
N ASP A 17 -6.13 11.16 4.40
CA ASP A 17 -5.41 12.09 5.26
C ASP A 17 -4.37 11.37 6.13
N TYR A 18 -3.33 12.10 6.53
CA TYR A 18 -2.20 11.53 7.25
C TYR A 18 -2.55 11.02 8.64
N LEU A 19 -3.54 11.60 9.33
CA LEU A 19 -3.96 11.12 10.65
C LEU A 19 -4.67 9.78 10.55
N THR A 20 -5.54 9.62 9.56
CA THR A 20 -6.21 8.36 9.24
C THR A 20 -5.20 7.28 8.83
N LEU A 21 -4.27 7.62 7.94
CA LEU A 21 -3.19 6.70 7.55
C LEU A 21 -2.34 6.29 8.75
N PHE A 22 -1.97 7.24 9.61
CA PHE A 22 -1.18 6.98 10.81
C PHE A 22 -1.88 5.99 11.76
N LYS A 23 -3.17 6.22 12.03
CA LYS A 23 -3.98 5.33 12.87
C LYS A 23 -4.09 3.93 12.27
N PHE A 24 -4.29 3.85 10.96
CA PHE A 24 -4.36 2.59 10.24
C PHE A 24 -3.06 1.78 10.36
N ILE A 25 -1.91 2.38 10.00
CA ILE A 25 -0.60 1.73 10.09
C ILE A 25 -0.28 1.32 11.54
N SER A 26 -0.56 2.20 12.50
CA SER A 26 -0.40 1.89 13.93
C SER A 26 -1.23 0.68 14.36
N SER A 27 -2.46 0.56 13.85
CA SER A 27 -3.33 -0.59 14.15
C SER A 27 -2.81 -1.90 13.54
N LEU A 28 -2.23 -1.85 12.33
CA LEU A 28 -1.62 -3.01 11.69
C LEU A 28 -0.41 -3.50 12.47
N ARG A 29 0.48 -2.58 12.89
CA ARG A 29 1.66 -2.94 13.70
C ARG A 29 1.33 -3.62 15.02
N LYS A 30 0.20 -3.26 15.64
CA LYS A 30 -0.29 -3.94 16.85
C LYS A 30 -0.73 -5.37 16.59
N LYS A 31 -1.15 -5.69 15.35
CA LYS A 31 -1.68 -7.01 14.96
C LYS A 31 -0.61 -7.92 14.33
N PHE A 32 0.29 -7.35 13.55
CA PHE A 32 1.29 -8.11 12.79
C PHE A 32 2.70 -7.76 13.25
N LYS A 33 3.50 -8.78 13.56
CA LYS A 33 4.90 -8.61 13.98
C LYS A 33 5.77 -8.02 12.87
N ASN A 34 5.53 -8.45 11.62
CA ASN A 34 6.32 -8.06 10.46
C ASN A 34 5.38 -7.57 9.38
N ILE A 35 5.64 -6.38 8.86
CA ILE A 35 4.86 -5.77 7.79
C ILE A 35 5.85 -5.13 6.83
N ASP A 36 5.69 -5.46 5.56
CA ASP A 36 6.41 -4.80 4.48
C ASP A 36 5.48 -3.79 3.82
N ILE A 37 6.00 -2.61 3.50
CA ILE A 37 5.27 -1.60 2.72
C ILE A 37 5.95 -1.42 1.37
N ALA A 38 5.14 -1.33 0.33
CA ALA A 38 5.51 -0.80 -0.98
C ALA A 38 4.78 0.54 -1.19
N PHE A 39 5.48 1.55 -1.72
CA PHE A 39 4.82 2.77 -2.20
C PHE A 39 4.57 2.65 -3.70
N VAL A 40 3.38 3.05 -4.14
CA VAL A 40 2.95 2.93 -5.53
C VAL A 40 2.33 4.24 -6.01
N ILE A 41 2.40 4.49 -7.31
CA ILE A 41 1.72 5.60 -7.98
C ILE A 41 0.68 5.08 -8.98
N GLY A 42 -0.16 5.97 -9.51
CA GLY A 42 -1.36 5.59 -10.28
C GLY A 42 -1.14 4.58 -11.42
N ASP A 43 -0.02 4.65 -12.15
CA ASP A 43 0.29 3.75 -13.25
C ASP A 43 0.76 2.34 -12.82
N GLY A 44 0.88 2.09 -11.51
CA GLY A 44 1.37 0.83 -10.94
C GLY A 44 2.88 0.78 -10.72
N SER A 45 3.61 1.88 -10.97
CA SER A 45 5.04 1.97 -10.67
C SER A 45 5.28 1.96 -9.16
N ILE A 46 6.22 1.12 -8.73
CA ILE A 46 6.64 0.99 -7.34
C ILE A 46 7.81 1.93 -7.09
N ILE A 47 7.69 2.80 -6.09
CA ILE A 47 8.75 3.72 -5.71
C ILE A 47 9.82 2.95 -4.95
N LYS A 48 11.07 3.06 -5.41
CA LYS A 48 12.23 2.42 -4.78
C LYS A 48 12.88 3.37 -3.79
N ILE A 49 13.27 2.85 -2.63
CA ILE A 49 14.11 3.56 -1.66
C ILE A 49 15.50 2.92 -1.74
N GLY A 50 16.45 3.63 -2.36
CA GLY A 50 17.73 3.03 -2.72
C GLY A 50 17.53 1.92 -3.76
N LYS A 51 17.83 0.66 -3.40
CA LYS A 51 17.62 -0.52 -4.24
C LYS A 51 16.36 -1.30 -3.89
N ASP A 52 15.70 -0.94 -2.80
CA ASP A 52 14.62 -1.74 -2.22
C ASP A 52 13.24 -1.25 -2.71
N GLU A 53 12.40 -2.20 -3.13
CA GLU A 53 11.00 -1.97 -3.52
C GLU A 53 10.04 -2.04 -2.34
N VAL A 54 10.48 -2.66 -1.24
CA VAL A 54 9.74 -2.75 0.01
C VAL A 54 10.62 -2.37 1.18
N PHE A 55 9.99 -1.81 2.21
CA PHE A 55 10.66 -1.47 3.45
C PHE A 55 9.82 -1.96 4.63
N ARG A 56 10.51 -2.42 5.66
CA ARG A 56 9.88 -2.95 6.86
C ARG A 56 9.50 -1.82 7.80
N ILE A 57 8.28 -1.86 8.34
CA ILE A 57 7.79 -0.77 9.19
C ILE A 57 8.50 -0.75 10.55
N SER A 58 9.30 0.28 10.81
CA SER A 58 9.86 0.61 12.13
C SER A 58 8.82 1.27 13.05
N ASP A 59 8.01 2.17 12.49
CA ASP A 59 6.99 2.95 13.16
C ASP A 59 6.04 3.62 12.15
N ALA A 60 4.90 4.10 12.62
CA ALA A 60 3.91 4.73 11.75
C ALA A 60 4.32 6.16 11.33
N PHE A 61 5.15 6.86 12.12
CA PHE A 61 5.56 8.23 11.78
C PHE A 61 6.47 8.25 10.56
N SER A 62 7.45 7.36 10.47
CA SER A 62 8.34 7.24 9.30
C SER A 62 7.56 6.96 8.01
N VAL A 63 6.48 6.17 8.07
CA VAL A 63 5.62 5.93 6.89
C VAL A 63 4.93 7.21 6.43
N ILE A 64 4.45 8.03 7.37
CA ILE A 64 3.82 9.32 7.05
C ILE A 64 4.83 10.32 6.49
N GLU A 65 6.03 10.36 7.04
CA GLU A 65 7.10 11.24 6.56
C GLU A 65 7.51 10.88 5.13
N LEU A 66 7.74 9.60 4.84
CA LEU A 66 8.00 9.11 3.50
C LEU A 66 6.86 9.45 2.53
N MET A 67 5.60 9.26 2.94
CA MET A 67 4.44 9.66 2.14
C MET A 67 4.43 11.15 1.80
N ARG A 68 4.78 12.02 2.76
CA ARG A 68 4.88 13.47 2.51
C ARG A 68 5.96 13.78 1.49
N ASN A 69 7.13 13.16 1.62
CA ASN A 69 8.26 13.36 0.72
C ASN A 69 7.95 12.86 -0.70
N PHE A 70 7.27 11.72 -0.87
CA PHE A 70 6.90 11.26 -2.20
C PHE A 70 5.81 12.11 -2.83
N LYS A 71 4.84 12.58 -2.04
CA LYS A 71 3.74 13.41 -2.54
C LYS A 71 4.19 14.80 -3.02
N THR A 72 5.32 15.32 -2.54
CA THR A 72 5.93 16.55 -3.06
C THR A 72 6.69 16.35 -4.35
N ILE A 73 7.24 15.15 -4.59
CA ILE A 73 8.04 14.83 -5.79
C ILE A 73 7.16 14.43 -6.99
N ILE A 74 6.04 13.75 -6.75
CA ILE A 74 5.21 13.20 -7.82
C ILE A 74 4.25 14.27 -8.37
N GLU A 75 4.42 14.60 -9.66
CA GLU A 75 3.61 15.59 -10.38
C GLU A 75 2.12 15.25 -10.40
N LYS A 76 1.29 16.30 -10.49
CA LYS A 76 -0.18 16.24 -10.34
C LYS A 76 -0.90 15.41 -11.41
N ASP A 77 -0.25 15.08 -12.52
CA ASP A 77 -0.89 14.46 -13.69
C ASP A 77 -1.30 12.99 -13.48
N ASN A 78 -0.78 12.33 -12.44
CA ASN A 78 -1.12 10.95 -12.07
C ASN A 78 -2.27 10.82 -11.05
N LYS A 79 -2.97 11.92 -10.73
CA LYS A 79 -4.01 11.93 -9.67
C LYS A 79 -5.33 11.26 -10.05
N LYS A 80 -5.70 11.23 -11.35
CA LYS A 80 -7.02 10.74 -11.80
C LYS A 80 -7.02 9.32 -12.37
N GLN A 81 -5.86 8.70 -12.51
CA GLN A 81 -5.76 7.36 -13.09
C GLN A 81 -6.22 6.30 -12.08
N LYS A 82 -6.92 5.26 -12.56
CA LYS A 82 -7.14 4.02 -11.80
C LYS A 82 -5.78 3.47 -11.37
N LEU A 83 -5.72 2.85 -10.19
CA LEU A 83 -4.50 2.22 -9.74
C LEU A 83 -4.31 0.88 -10.48
N ASN A 84 -3.25 0.76 -11.27
CA ASN A 84 -2.79 -0.54 -11.77
C ASN A 84 -2.04 -1.28 -10.65
N ILE A 85 -2.31 -2.57 -10.47
CA ILE A 85 -1.78 -3.38 -9.38
C ILE A 85 -0.96 -4.58 -9.85
N ASP A 86 -0.76 -4.76 -11.15
CA ASP A 86 -0.06 -5.95 -11.68
C ASP A 86 1.35 -6.10 -11.10
N SER A 87 2.09 -4.99 -11.02
CA SER A 87 3.41 -4.93 -10.39
C SER A 87 3.37 -5.32 -8.91
N LEU A 88 2.32 -4.92 -8.18
CA LEU A 88 2.15 -5.26 -6.76
C LEU A 88 1.80 -6.73 -6.57
N VAL A 89 0.98 -7.31 -7.45
CA VAL A 89 0.67 -8.73 -7.43
C VAL A 89 1.95 -9.55 -7.69
N LYS A 90 2.75 -9.15 -8.68
CA LYS A 90 4.05 -9.78 -8.95
C LYS A 90 4.97 -9.70 -7.72
N LEU A 91 5.14 -8.50 -7.15
CA LEU A 91 5.96 -8.29 -5.95
C LEU A 91 5.50 -9.13 -4.75
N LYS A 92 4.18 -9.19 -4.50
CA LYS A 92 3.58 -10.03 -3.45
C LYS A 92 4.00 -11.50 -3.60
N ARG A 93 3.97 -12.03 -4.82
CA ARG A 93 4.37 -13.42 -5.13
C ARG A 93 5.86 -13.65 -4.91
N GLU A 94 6.70 -12.73 -5.38
CA GLU A 94 8.17 -12.78 -5.21
C GLU A 94 8.57 -12.74 -3.73
N LEU A 95 7.85 -11.97 -2.91
CA LEU A 95 8.06 -11.90 -1.47
C LEU A 95 7.37 -13.04 -0.70
N HIS A 96 6.69 -13.98 -1.37
CA HIS A 96 5.90 -15.05 -0.76
C HIS A 96 4.91 -14.54 0.31
N ARG A 97 4.26 -13.40 0.06
CA ARG A 97 3.31 -12.78 1.00
C ARG A 97 1.89 -13.29 0.71
N THR A 98 1.21 -13.79 1.73
CA THR A 98 -0.14 -14.37 1.56
C THR A 98 -1.23 -13.31 1.52
N ILE A 99 -1.02 -12.16 2.17
CA ILE A 99 -1.97 -11.06 2.26
C ILE A 99 -1.36 -9.81 1.64
N MET A 100 -2.16 -9.13 0.83
CA MET A 100 -1.88 -7.77 0.40
C MET A 100 -3.03 -6.85 0.80
N ILE A 101 -2.71 -5.68 1.37
CA ILE A 101 -3.66 -4.61 1.65
C ILE A 101 -3.24 -3.37 0.85
N ILE A 102 -4.11 -2.90 -0.02
CA ILE A 102 -3.89 -1.69 -0.81
C ILE A 102 -4.55 -0.51 -0.11
N VAL A 103 -3.79 0.55 0.15
CA VAL A 103 -4.25 1.78 0.76
C VAL A 103 -4.42 2.82 -0.34
N SER A 104 -5.65 3.01 -0.81
CA SER A 104 -6.00 3.96 -1.87
C SER A 104 -7.50 4.27 -1.83
N ASP A 105 -7.88 5.52 -2.10
CA ASP A 105 -9.25 5.96 -2.33
C ASP A 105 -9.69 5.85 -3.81
N LYS A 106 -8.80 5.34 -4.68
CA LYS A 106 -9.06 5.18 -6.11
C LYS A 106 -9.71 3.84 -6.43
N LYS A 107 -10.32 3.78 -7.63
CA LYS A 107 -10.75 2.51 -8.22
C LYS A 107 -9.53 1.69 -8.62
N ILE A 108 -9.58 0.39 -8.34
CA ILE A 108 -8.54 -0.59 -8.62
C ILE A 108 -9.13 -1.62 -9.56
N ASN A 109 -8.36 -2.09 -10.54
CA ASN A 109 -8.80 -3.20 -11.40
C ASN A 109 -8.94 -4.49 -10.58
N GLU A 110 -9.91 -5.32 -10.95
CA GLU A 110 -10.21 -6.55 -10.24
C GLU A 110 -9.08 -7.58 -10.43
N PRO A 111 -8.45 -8.07 -9.35
CA PRO A 111 -7.43 -9.11 -9.43
C PRO A 111 -8.03 -10.51 -9.25
N ASN A 112 -7.38 -11.51 -9.84
CA ASN A 112 -7.67 -12.93 -9.60
C ASN A 112 -7.12 -13.45 -8.25
N GLU A 113 -6.90 -12.57 -7.27
CA GLU A 113 -6.29 -12.90 -5.98
C GLU A 113 -6.99 -12.23 -4.80
N LEU A 114 -6.90 -12.85 -3.63
CA LEU A 114 -7.40 -12.28 -2.38
C LEU A 114 -6.58 -11.03 -1.99
N ILE A 115 -7.16 -9.87 -2.22
CA ILE A 115 -6.56 -8.56 -1.94
C ILE A 115 -7.54 -7.72 -1.15
N PHE A 116 -7.07 -7.06 -0.09
CA PHE A 116 -7.86 -6.13 0.69
C PHE A 116 -7.58 -4.70 0.26
N THR A 117 -8.56 -3.81 0.39
CA THR A 117 -8.40 -2.38 0.16
C THR A 117 -8.79 -1.60 1.41
N PHE A 118 -8.06 -0.53 1.70
CA PHE A 118 -8.41 0.47 2.70
C PHE A 118 -8.54 1.84 2.03
N ASP A 119 -9.76 2.36 2.01
CA ASP A 119 -10.13 3.62 1.34
C ASP A 119 -10.09 4.85 2.26
N GLY A 120 -9.46 4.72 3.44
CA GLY A 120 -9.49 5.73 4.50
C GLY A 120 -10.69 5.60 5.45
N LYS A 121 -11.70 4.78 5.12
CA LYS A 121 -12.87 4.57 6.00
C LYS A 121 -12.94 3.15 6.52
N LYS A 122 -12.80 2.16 5.64
CA LYS A 122 -12.91 0.74 6.02
C LYS A 122 -12.05 -0.17 5.16
N ILE A 123 -11.69 -1.32 5.73
CA ILE A 123 -11.10 -2.42 4.98
C ILE A 123 -12.22 -3.16 4.25
N LYS A 124 -12.04 -3.41 2.96
CA LYS A 124 -12.93 -4.24 2.13
C LYS A 124 -12.11 -5.33 1.47
N LEU A 125 -12.75 -6.46 1.18
CA LEU A 125 -12.18 -7.41 0.24
C LEU A 125 -12.42 -6.88 -1.18
N LEU A 126 -11.35 -6.82 -1.98
CA LEU A 126 -11.44 -6.58 -3.41
C LEU A 126 -11.90 -7.89 -4.06
N LYS A 127 -13.21 -8.09 -4.12
CA LYS A 127 -13.80 -9.25 -4.81
C LYS A 127 -13.99 -8.88 -6.29
N GLY A 128 -13.56 -9.76 -7.18
CA GLY A 128 -14.11 -9.82 -8.52
C GLY A 128 -15.58 -10.27 -8.45
N ASN A 129 -16.41 -9.77 -9.35
CA ASN A 129 -17.75 -10.33 -9.54
C ASN A 129 -17.67 -11.73 -10.16
#